data_AF-A0AA40NNE4-F1
#
_entry.id   AF-A0AA40NNE4-F1
#
_cell.length_a   1.000
_cell.length_b   1.000
_cell.length_c   1.000
_cell.angle_alpha   90.00
_cell.angle_beta   90.00
_cell.angle_gamma   90.00
#
_symmetry.space_group_name_H-M   'P 1'
#
loop_
_entity.id
_entity.type
_entity.pdbx_description
1 polymer ?
#
loop_
_entity_poly.entity_id
_entity_poly.type
_entity_poly.pdbx_seq_one_letter_code
_entity_poly.pdbx_strand_id
1 'polypeptide(L)'
;MDTKKIFKHIPWVILGIIGAFCLSVVALRRGEHISALWIVVASVSVYLVAYRYYSLYIAQKVMKLDPTRATPAVINNDGLNYVPTNRNVLFGHHFAAIAGAGPLVGPVLAAQMGYLPGTLWLLAGVVLAGAVQDFMVLFISSRRNGASLGEMIKEEMGPIPGTIALFGCFLIMIIILAVLALIVVKALAESPWGVFTVCSTVPIALFMGIYMRFLRPGRVGEVSVIGIVLLVASIYFGGVIAHDPYWGPALTFKDTTITFTLIGYAFISALLPVWLILAPRDYLATFLKIGVIVGLAVGIVILNPELKMPAMTQYVDGTGPLWKGALFPFLFIT
;
A
#
# COMPACT_ATOMS: atom_id res chain seq x y z
N MET A 1 -32.83 8.79 -9.33
CA MET A 1 -31.50 9.44 -9.30
C MET A 1 -31.65 10.68 -10.17
N ASP A 2 -31.60 11.89 -9.62
CA ASP A 2 -31.89 13.10 -10.41
C ASP A 2 -30.91 13.24 -11.58
N THR A 3 -31.39 12.90 -12.77
CA THR A 3 -30.67 13.02 -14.05
C THR A 3 -30.11 14.45 -14.21
N LYS A 4 -30.82 15.46 -13.67
CA LYS A 4 -30.41 16.87 -13.64
C LYS A 4 -29.06 17.14 -12.95
N LYS A 5 -28.61 16.30 -12.00
CA LYS A 5 -27.29 16.50 -11.33
C LYS A 5 -26.12 15.98 -12.18
N ILE A 6 -26.29 14.90 -12.93
CA ILE A 6 -25.24 14.36 -13.82
C ILE A 6 -25.00 15.33 -14.98
N PHE A 7 -26.07 15.88 -15.56
CA PHE A 7 -25.97 16.89 -16.63
C PHE A 7 -25.22 18.17 -16.22
N LYS A 8 -25.14 18.50 -14.92
CA LYS A 8 -24.35 19.66 -14.45
C LYS A 8 -22.84 19.44 -14.55
N HIS A 9 -22.36 18.20 -14.59
CA HIS A 9 -20.92 17.89 -14.64
C HIS A 9 -20.40 17.64 -16.06
N ILE A 10 -21.28 17.33 -17.01
CA ILE A 10 -20.93 17.12 -18.43
C ILE A 10 -20.16 18.31 -19.03
N PRO A 11 -20.57 19.59 -18.83
CA PRO A 11 -19.84 20.73 -19.37
C PRO A 11 -18.40 20.83 -18.85
N TRP A 12 -18.18 20.47 -17.57
CA TRP A 12 -16.86 20.49 -16.94
C TRP A 12 -15.95 19.37 -17.45
N VAL A 13 -16.52 18.20 -17.75
CA VAL A 13 -15.79 17.09 -18.38
C VAL A 13 -15.36 17.47 -19.80
N ILE A 14 -16.28 18.04 -20.58
CA ILE A 14 -15.98 18.51 -21.95
C ILE A 14 -14.91 19.60 -21.92
N LEU A 15 -15.03 20.58 -21.03
CA LEU A 15 -14.03 21.64 -20.86
C LEU A 15 -12.67 21.06 -20.45
N GLY A 16 -12.64 20.06 -19.57
CA GLY A 16 -11.42 19.36 -19.18
C GLY A 16 -10.76 18.62 -20.34
N ILE A 17 -11.54 17.94 -21.19
CA ILE A 17 -11.04 17.25 -22.39
C ILE A 17 -10.48 18.25 -23.40
N ILE A 18 -11.21 19.35 -23.65
CA ILE A 18 -10.76 20.42 -24.56
C ILE A 18 -9.48 21.06 -24.03
N GLY A 19 -9.41 21.36 -22.73
CA GLY A 19 -8.21 21.91 -22.09
C GLY A 19 -7.01 20.95 -22.19
N ALA A 20 -7.21 19.67 -21.91
CA ALA A 20 -6.17 18.65 -22.06
C ALA A 20 -5.69 18.52 -23.51
N PHE A 21 -6.62 18.57 -24.48
CA PHE A 21 -6.29 18.50 -25.91
C PHE A 21 -5.50 19.73 -26.36
N CYS A 22 -5.92 20.94 -25.98
CA CYS A 22 -5.19 22.18 -26.29
C CYS A 22 -3.77 22.17 -25.69
N LEU A 23 -3.62 21.76 -24.43
CA LEU A 23 -2.31 21.66 -23.78
C LEU A 23 -1.43 20.57 -24.43
N SER A 24 -2.03 19.44 -24.84
CA SER A 24 -1.33 18.37 -25.54
C SER A 24 -0.81 18.83 -26.90
N VAL A 25 -1.61 19.57 -27.66
CA VAL A 25 -1.20 20.13 -28.96
C VAL A 25 -0.06 21.14 -28.79
N VAL A 26 -0.11 21.98 -27.75
CA VAL A 26 0.98 22.93 -27.44
C VAL A 26 2.27 22.19 -27.07
N ALA A 27 2.19 21.17 -26.20
CA ALA A 27 3.34 20.38 -25.77
C ALA A 27 4.00 19.62 -26.94
N LEU A 28 3.19 18.96 -27.79
CA LEU A 28 3.66 18.24 -28.97
C LEU A 28 4.28 19.18 -30.02
N ARG A 29 3.74 20.39 -30.20
CA ARG A 29 4.29 21.39 -31.13
C ARG A 29 5.60 22.01 -30.65
N ARG A 30 5.81 22.10 -29.33
CA ARG A 30 7.03 22.65 -28.72
C ARG A 30 8.16 21.62 -28.61
N GLY A 31 7.88 20.34 -28.89
CA GLY A 31 8.85 19.27 -28.72
C GLY A 31 9.25 19.05 -27.25
N GLU A 32 8.35 19.36 -26.30
CA GLU A 32 8.64 19.20 -24.88
C GLU A 32 8.86 17.71 -24.55
N HIS A 33 10.01 17.40 -23.95
CA HIS A 33 10.27 16.07 -23.41
C HIS A 33 9.31 15.79 -22.25
N ILE A 34 8.77 14.57 -22.20
CA ILE A 34 7.88 14.13 -21.12
C ILE A 34 8.72 14.02 -19.85
N SER A 35 8.68 15.06 -19.02
CA SER A 35 9.26 15.04 -17.68
C SER A 35 8.47 14.11 -16.75
N ALA A 36 9.17 13.53 -15.77
CA ALA A 36 8.55 12.80 -14.67
C ALA A 36 7.50 13.64 -13.91
N LEU A 37 7.65 14.97 -13.91
CA LEU A 37 6.70 15.90 -13.32
C LEU A 37 5.29 15.78 -13.94
N TRP A 38 5.22 15.64 -15.27
CA TRP A 38 3.94 15.50 -15.98
C TRP A 38 3.20 14.24 -15.55
N ILE A 39 3.91 13.13 -15.37
CA ILE A 39 3.34 11.85 -14.92
C ILE A 39 2.79 11.98 -13.49
N VAL A 40 3.54 12.63 -12.59
CA VAL A 40 3.10 12.84 -11.20
C VAL A 40 1.84 13.70 -11.16
N VAL A 41 1.84 14.84 -11.85
CA VAL A 41 0.71 15.77 -11.87
C VAL A 41 -0.53 15.12 -12.52
N ALA A 42 -0.35 14.39 -13.62
CA ALA A 42 -1.43 13.65 -14.26
C ALA A 42 -2.01 12.58 -13.32
N SER A 43 -1.15 11.81 -12.65
CA SER A 43 -1.57 10.78 -11.70
C SER A 43 -2.39 11.35 -10.55
N VAL A 44 -1.89 12.42 -9.91
CA VAL A 44 -2.60 13.10 -8.81
C VAL A 44 -3.95 13.63 -9.28
N SER A 45 -3.99 14.23 -10.48
CA SER A 45 -5.24 14.76 -11.05
C SER A 45 -6.27 13.67 -11.30
N VAL A 46 -5.88 12.55 -11.91
CA VAL A 46 -6.76 11.40 -12.18
C VAL A 46 -7.29 10.82 -10.87
N TYR A 47 -6.43 10.60 -9.87
CA TYR A 47 -6.85 10.04 -8.59
C TYR A 47 -7.76 10.99 -7.79
N LEU A 48 -7.53 12.31 -7.83
CA LEU A 48 -8.43 13.28 -7.18
C LEU A 48 -9.81 13.30 -7.84
N VAL A 49 -9.88 13.25 -9.17
CA VAL A 49 -11.15 13.18 -9.91
C VAL A 49 -11.87 11.86 -9.61
N ALA A 50 -11.17 10.73 -9.67
CA ALA A 50 -11.72 9.42 -9.35
C ALA A 50 -12.21 9.34 -7.90
N TYR A 51 -11.43 9.84 -6.94
CA TYR A 51 -11.83 9.93 -5.54
C TYR A 51 -13.08 10.79 -5.37
N ARG A 52 -13.15 11.95 -6.03
CA ARG A 52 -14.31 12.84 -5.89
C ARG A 52 -15.58 12.26 -6.50
N TYR A 53 -15.53 11.70 -7.71
CA TYR A 53 -16.75 11.31 -8.41
C TYR A 53 -17.05 9.82 -8.28
N TYR A 54 -16.07 8.98 -8.59
CA TYR A 54 -16.27 7.54 -8.66
C TYR A 54 -16.38 6.90 -7.27
N SER A 55 -15.50 7.27 -6.33
CA SER A 55 -15.58 6.75 -4.95
C SER A 55 -16.90 7.17 -4.26
N LEU A 56 -17.35 8.42 -4.46
CA LEU A 56 -18.64 8.88 -3.92
C LEU A 56 -19.83 8.16 -4.54
N TYR A 57 -19.77 7.87 -5.85
CA TYR A 57 -20.80 7.07 -6.51
C TYR A 57 -20.88 5.68 -5.89
N ILE A 58 -19.75 4.99 -5.74
CA ILE A 58 -19.72 3.65 -5.13
C ILE A 58 -20.23 3.72 -3.68
N ALA A 59 -19.73 4.66 -2.88
CA ALA A 59 -20.11 4.81 -1.48
C ALA A 59 -21.60 5.11 -1.28
N GLN A 60 -22.19 6.01 -2.08
CA GLN A 60 -23.57 6.47 -1.88
C GLN A 60 -24.61 5.68 -2.65
N LYS A 61 -24.29 5.17 -3.84
CA LYS A 61 -25.26 4.50 -4.73
C LYS A 61 -25.16 2.99 -4.68
N VAL A 62 -23.94 2.45 -4.70
CA VAL A 62 -23.71 1.00 -4.71
C VAL A 62 -23.78 0.45 -3.29
N MET A 63 -22.88 0.90 -2.42
CA MET A 63 -22.73 0.35 -1.06
C MET A 63 -23.66 1.01 -0.04
N LYS A 64 -24.19 2.21 -0.34
CA LYS A 64 -25.08 2.99 0.54
C LYS A 64 -24.55 3.06 1.98
N LEU A 65 -23.36 3.67 2.15
CA LEU A 65 -22.75 3.87 3.46
C LEU A 65 -23.72 4.58 4.40
N ASP A 66 -23.89 4.02 5.60
CA ASP A 66 -24.68 4.58 6.68
C ASP A 66 -23.77 4.88 7.87
N PRO A 67 -23.52 6.17 8.20
CA PRO A 67 -22.65 6.55 9.30
C PRO A 67 -23.27 6.31 10.69
N THR A 68 -24.58 6.05 10.79
CA THR A 68 -25.26 5.83 12.07
C THR A 68 -25.08 4.41 12.60
N ARG A 69 -24.65 3.48 11.73
CA ARG A 69 -24.52 2.07 12.07
C ARG A 69 -23.13 1.77 12.65
N ALA A 70 -23.10 1.36 13.91
CA ALA A 70 -21.88 0.96 14.60
C ALA A 70 -21.17 -0.21 13.90
N THR A 71 -19.83 -0.21 13.93
CA THR A 71 -19.00 -1.29 13.38
C THR A 71 -18.89 -2.45 14.38
N PRO A 72 -18.51 -3.66 13.92
CA PRO A 72 -18.30 -4.81 14.80
C PRO A 72 -17.30 -4.53 15.93
N ALA A 73 -16.30 -3.69 15.68
CA ALA A 73 -15.33 -3.27 16.69
C ALA A 73 -15.97 -2.55 17.89
N VAL A 74 -17.11 -1.86 17.69
CA VAL A 74 -17.85 -1.18 18.76
C VAL A 74 -18.87 -2.11 19.41
N ILE A 75 -19.54 -2.94 18.61
CA ILE A 75 -20.62 -3.83 19.09
C ILE A 75 -20.06 -5.02 19.88
N ASN A 76 -19.02 -5.66 19.36
CA ASN A 76 -18.45 -6.91 19.91
C ASN A 76 -17.14 -6.66 20.67
N ASN A 77 -16.96 -5.46 21.26
CA ASN A 77 -15.69 -5.01 21.84
C ASN A 77 -15.18 -5.97 22.94
N ASP A 78 -14.28 -6.88 22.56
CA ASP A 78 -13.73 -7.95 23.40
C ASP A 78 -12.34 -7.59 23.97
N GLY A 79 -11.76 -6.46 23.55
CA GLY A 79 -10.42 -6.04 23.96
C GLY A 79 -9.28 -6.83 23.29
N LEU A 80 -9.59 -7.80 22.44
CA LEU A 80 -8.64 -8.68 21.75
C LEU A 80 -8.77 -8.57 20.23
N ASN A 81 -9.86 -9.08 19.65
CA ASN A 81 -10.10 -9.09 18.20
C ASN A 81 -10.91 -7.86 17.75
N TYR A 82 -11.84 -7.40 18.58
CA TYR A 82 -12.69 -6.25 18.34
C TYR A 82 -12.31 -5.15 19.31
N VAL A 83 -11.58 -4.15 18.79
CA VAL A 83 -11.14 -3.00 19.58
C VAL A 83 -11.41 -1.71 18.82
N PRO A 84 -12.21 -0.79 19.38
CA PRO A 84 -12.38 0.54 18.81
C PRO A 84 -11.02 1.24 18.70
N THR A 85 -10.61 1.53 17.47
CA THR A 85 -9.32 2.13 17.16
C THR A 85 -9.51 3.49 16.50
N ASN A 86 -8.60 4.44 16.77
CA ASN A 86 -8.67 5.76 16.15
C ASN A 86 -8.52 5.65 14.62
N ARG A 87 -9.34 6.41 13.88
CA ARG A 87 -9.34 6.44 12.40
C ARG A 87 -7.96 6.66 11.78
N ASN A 88 -7.08 7.45 12.40
CA ASN A 88 -5.75 7.74 11.83
C ASN A 88 -4.82 6.53 11.94
N VAL A 89 -4.92 5.79 13.05
CA VAL A 89 -4.15 4.55 13.28
C VAL A 89 -4.67 3.46 12.36
N LEU A 90 -6.00 3.33 12.27
CA LEU A 90 -6.65 2.38 11.36
C LEU A 90 -6.29 2.66 9.89
N PHE A 91 -6.30 3.94 9.48
CA PHE A 91 -5.86 4.35 8.15
C PHE A 91 -4.41 3.94 7.90
N GLY A 92 -3.50 4.22 8.84
CA GLY A 92 -2.10 3.82 8.69
C GLY A 92 -1.92 2.30 8.64
N HIS A 93 -2.63 1.55 9.46
CA HIS A 93 -2.60 0.09 9.41
C HIS A 93 -3.01 -0.46 8.03
N HIS A 94 -4.14 0.01 7.47
CA HIS A 94 -4.57 -0.40 6.14
C HIS A 94 -3.63 0.10 5.03
N PHE A 95 -3.16 1.35 5.13
CA PHE A 95 -2.22 1.90 4.16
C PHE A 95 -0.93 1.09 4.11
N ALA A 96 -0.35 0.77 5.27
CA ALA A 96 0.87 -0.02 5.34
C ALA A 96 0.69 -1.45 4.84
N ALA A 97 -0.49 -2.04 5.04
CA ALA A 97 -0.83 -3.38 4.54
C ALA A 97 -0.94 -3.44 3.00
N ILE A 98 -1.47 -2.39 2.36
CA ILE A 98 -1.59 -2.31 0.89
C ILE A 98 -0.27 -1.85 0.24
N ALA A 99 0.45 -0.92 0.88
CA ALA A 99 1.73 -0.39 0.40
C ALA A 99 2.88 -1.40 0.60
N GLY A 100 2.69 -2.65 0.20
CA GLY A 100 3.65 -3.75 0.30
C GLY A 100 4.71 -3.71 -0.81
N ALA A 101 5.44 -4.82 -0.96
CA ALA A 101 6.46 -4.96 -2.01
C ALA A 101 5.87 -5.01 -3.42
N GLY A 102 4.61 -5.44 -3.58
CA GLY A 102 3.92 -5.53 -4.88
C GLY A 102 3.95 -4.19 -5.65
N PRO A 103 3.39 -3.10 -5.09
CA PRO A 103 3.42 -1.77 -5.73
C PRO A 103 4.82 -1.18 -5.95
N LEU A 104 5.87 -1.72 -5.33
CA LEU A 104 7.25 -1.28 -5.54
C LEU A 104 7.94 -2.09 -6.65
N VAL A 105 7.84 -3.41 -6.58
CA VAL A 105 8.49 -4.32 -7.51
C VAL A 105 7.76 -4.36 -8.85
N GLY A 106 6.43 -4.38 -8.83
CA GLY A 106 5.59 -4.44 -10.04
C GLY A 106 5.97 -3.38 -11.07
N PRO A 107 5.93 -2.07 -10.75
CA PRO A 107 6.28 -1.01 -11.70
C PRO A 107 7.73 -1.10 -12.20
N VAL A 108 8.68 -1.51 -11.35
CA VAL A 108 10.08 -1.71 -11.74
C VAL A 108 10.21 -2.86 -12.74
N LEU A 109 9.47 -3.94 -12.54
CA LEU A 109 9.43 -5.06 -13.48
C LEU A 109 8.72 -4.67 -14.79
N ALA A 110 7.60 -3.93 -14.72
CA ALA A 110 6.88 -3.46 -15.91
C ALA A 110 7.64 -2.41 -16.70
N ALA A 111 8.54 -1.65 -16.06
CA ALA A 111 9.39 -0.71 -16.75
C ALA A 111 10.16 -1.37 -17.91
N GLN A 112 10.51 -2.66 -17.86
CA GLN A 112 11.19 -3.32 -18.97
C GLN A 112 10.44 -3.19 -20.32
N MET A 113 9.12 -3.02 -20.30
CA MET A 113 8.24 -2.85 -21.47
C MET A 113 8.05 -1.37 -21.88
N GLY A 114 8.69 -0.44 -21.19
CA GLY A 114 8.50 1.01 -21.32
C GLY A 114 7.66 1.59 -20.18
N TYR A 115 7.70 2.91 -20.00
CA TYR A 115 6.97 3.55 -18.91
C TYR A 115 5.46 3.67 -19.18
N LEU A 116 5.03 3.70 -20.44
CA LEU A 116 3.66 4.06 -20.82
C LEU A 116 2.63 2.99 -20.40
N PRO A 117 2.81 1.68 -20.70
CA PRO A 117 1.80 0.67 -20.36
C PRO A 117 1.63 0.53 -18.85
N GLY A 118 2.74 0.51 -18.10
CA GLY A 118 2.73 0.46 -16.65
C GLY A 118 2.04 1.67 -16.05
N THR A 119 2.35 2.88 -16.52
CA THR A 119 1.70 4.11 -16.03
C THR A 119 0.20 4.11 -16.31
N LEU A 120 -0.22 3.74 -17.52
CA LEU A 120 -1.65 3.70 -17.87
C LEU A 120 -2.41 2.66 -17.05
N TRP A 121 -1.81 1.48 -16.84
CA TRP A 121 -2.43 0.45 -16.03
C TRP A 121 -2.48 0.84 -14.55
N LEU A 122 -1.44 1.46 -13.98
CA LEU A 122 -1.48 1.98 -12.62
C LEU A 122 -2.63 2.98 -12.45
N LEU A 123 -2.86 3.87 -13.42
CA LEU A 123 -3.96 4.82 -13.36
C LEU A 123 -5.34 4.14 -13.50
N ALA A 124 -5.53 3.34 -14.55
CA ALA A 124 -6.82 2.75 -14.86
C ALA A 124 -7.16 1.58 -13.92
N GLY A 125 -6.20 0.68 -13.69
CA GLY A 125 -6.34 -0.51 -12.84
C GLY A 125 -6.62 -0.17 -11.39
N VAL A 126 -5.91 0.81 -10.81
CA VAL A 126 -6.17 1.25 -9.42
C VAL A 126 -7.56 1.88 -9.31
N VAL A 127 -7.95 2.75 -10.26
CA VAL A 127 -9.24 3.44 -10.21
C VAL A 127 -10.41 2.51 -10.43
N LEU A 128 -10.34 1.62 -11.42
CA LEU A 128 -11.48 0.80 -11.85
C LEU A 128 -11.60 -0.53 -11.10
N ALA A 129 -10.46 -1.14 -10.72
CA ALA A 129 -10.44 -2.47 -10.12
C ALA A 129 -9.91 -2.44 -8.68
N GLY A 130 -8.65 -2.07 -8.47
CA GLY A 130 -7.97 -2.26 -7.18
C GLY A 130 -8.65 -1.55 -6.01
N ALA A 131 -8.78 -0.22 -6.08
CA ALA A 131 -9.38 0.57 -4.99
C ALA A 131 -10.86 0.22 -4.77
N VAL A 132 -11.57 -0.17 -5.84
CA VAL A 132 -12.98 -0.56 -5.77
C VAL A 132 -13.13 -1.91 -5.08
N GLN A 133 -12.31 -2.89 -5.47
CA GLN A 133 -12.29 -4.21 -4.86
C GLN A 133 -12.00 -4.12 -3.36
N ASP A 134 -10.93 -3.43 -2.97
CA ASP A 134 -10.53 -3.31 -1.56
C ASP A 134 -11.62 -2.64 -0.74
N PHE A 135 -12.21 -1.55 -1.25
CA PHE A 135 -13.29 -0.85 -0.57
C PHE A 135 -14.54 -1.73 -0.41
N MET A 136 -14.95 -2.45 -1.46
CA MET A 136 -16.13 -3.32 -1.41
C MET A 136 -15.91 -4.49 -0.46
N VAL A 137 -14.77 -5.17 -0.53
CA VAL A 137 -14.46 -6.31 0.35
C VAL A 137 -14.39 -5.88 1.81
N LEU A 138 -13.74 -4.75 2.11
CA LEU A 138 -13.68 -4.19 3.46
C LEU A 138 -15.09 -3.89 3.99
N PHE A 139 -15.93 -3.25 3.17
CA PHE A 139 -17.30 -2.93 3.56
C PHE A 139 -18.12 -4.20 3.83
N ILE A 140 -18.09 -5.18 2.92
CA ILE A 140 -18.87 -6.41 3.05
C ILE A 140 -18.41 -7.20 4.28
N SER A 141 -17.10 -7.34 4.49
CA SER A 141 -16.53 -8.00 5.67
C SER A 141 -16.95 -7.29 6.97
N SER A 142 -16.90 -5.96 7.02
CA SER A 142 -17.37 -5.17 8.18
C SER A 142 -18.87 -5.36 8.45
N ARG A 143 -19.69 -5.61 7.42
CA ARG A 143 -21.12 -5.93 7.59
C ARG A 143 -21.37 -7.35 8.11
N ARG A 144 -20.39 -8.25 8.00
CA ARG A 144 -20.44 -9.64 8.49
C ARG A 144 -19.47 -9.87 9.64
N ASN A 145 -19.44 -8.96 10.60
CA ASN A 145 -18.59 -9.07 11.79
C ASN A 145 -17.10 -9.30 11.49
N GLY A 146 -16.56 -8.78 10.39
CA GLY A 146 -15.14 -9.00 10.04
C GLY A 146 -14.83 -10.40 9.50
N ALA A 147 -15.84 -11.13 9.00
CA ALA A 147 -15.65 -12.45 8.40
C ALA A 147 -14.65 -12.42 7.23
N SER A 148 -13.90 -13.52 7.08
CA SER A 148 -13.00 -13.74 5.95
C SER A 148 -13.79 -14.00 4.66
N LEU A 149 -13.18 -13.77 3.49
CA LEU A 149 -13.81 -14.05 2.19
C LEU A 149 -14.31 -15.49 2.07
N GLY A 150 -13.52 -16.47 2.55
CA GLY A 150 -13.91 -17.87 2.51
C GLY A 150 -15.12 -18.18 3.38
N GLU A 151 -15.22 -17.59 4.58
CA GLU A 151 -16.40 -17.77 5.44
C GLU A 151 -17.62 -17.09 4.84
N MET A 152 -17.47 -15.92 4.21
CA MET A 152 -18.57 -15.27 3.49
C MET A 152 -19.09 -16.11 2.33
N ILE A 153 -18.21 -16.78 1.57
CA ILE A 153 -18.62 -17.70 0.50
C ILE A 153 -19.37 -18.90 1.07
N LYS A 154 -18.92 -19.41 2.22
CA LYS A 154 -19.56 -20.54 2.91
C LYS A 154 -20.97 -20.21 3.38
N GLU A 155 -21.18 -19.00 3.92
CA GLU A 155 -22.50 -18.51 4.33
C GLU A 155 -23.48 -18.37 3.16
N GLU A 156 -23.00 -17.92 1.99
CA GLU A 156 -23.86 -17.63 0.84
C GLU A 156 -24.10 -18.82 -0.10
N MET A 157 -23.07 -19.65 -0.32
CA MET A 157 -23.10 -20.73 -1.31
C MET A 157 -23.14 -22.13 -0.67
N GLY A 158 -23.02 -22.21 0.66
CA GLY A 158 -23.04 -23.46 1.41
C GLY A 158 -21.66 -24.05 1.72
N PRO A 159 -21.61 -25.18 2.44
CA PRO A 159 -20.39 -25.69 3.07
C PRO A 159 -19.34 -26.17 2.06
N ILE A 160 -19.75 -26.80 0.95
CA ILE A 160 -18.85 -27.35 -0.07
C ILE A 160 -18.07 -26.23 -0.78
N PRO A 161 -18.73 -25.25 -1.46
CA PRO A 161 -18.00 -24.16 -2.10
C PRO A 161 -17.23 -23.29 -1.10
N GLY A 162 -17.77 -23.08 0.11
CA GLY A 162 -17.08 -22.37 1.18
C GLY A 162 -15.76 -23.02 1.60
N THR A 163 -15.74 -24.34 1.76
CA THR A 163 -14.53 -25.08 2.14
C THR A 163 -13.48 -25.03 1.04
N ILE A 164 -13.89 -25.17 -0.22
CA ILE A 164 -12.99 -25.05 -1.37
C ILE A 164 -12.41 -23.63 -1.43
N ALA A 165 -13.23 -22.60 -1.23
CA ALA A 165 -12.78 -21.22 -1.22
C ALA A 165 -11.80 -20.93 -0.07
N LEU A 166 -12.09 -21.42 1.15
CA LEU A 166 -11.19 -21.29 2.30
C LEU A 166 -9.82 -21.94 2.03
N PHE A 167 -9.81 -23.16 1.48
CA PHE A 167 -8.58 -23.85 1.14
C PHE A 167 -7.81 -23.13 0.02
N GLY A 168 -8.51 -22.64 -1.01
CA GLY A 168 -7.91 -21.85 -2.09
C GLY A 168 -7.30 -20.54 -1.58
N CYS A 169 -8.03 -19.79 -0.77
CA CYS A 169 -7.54 -18.58 -0.11
C CYS A 169 -6.30 -18.87 0.75
N PHE A 170 -6.31 -19.96 1.51
CA PHE A 170 -5.18 -20.38 2.33
C PHE A 170 -3.92 -20.68 1.48
N LEU A 171 -4.05 -21.43 0.38
CA LEU A 171 -2.93 -21.70 -0.53
C LEU A 171 -2.38 -20.42 -1.17
N ILE A 172 -3.26 -19.52 -1.61
CA ILE A 172 -2.86 -18.23 -2.19
C ILE A 172 -2.09 -17.39 -1.14
N MET A 173 -2.58 -17.36 0.10
CA MET A 173 -1.90 -16.65 1.19
C MET A 173 -0.50 -17.21 1.47
N ILE A 174 -0.32 -18.54 1.42
CA ILE A 174 1.02 -19.15 1.56
C ILE A 174 1.96 -18.68 0.46
N ILE A 175 1.51 -18.71 -0.80
CA ILE A 175 2.34 -18.29 -1.95
C ILE A 175 2.73 -16.82 -1.83
N ILE A 176 1.77 -15.94 -1.52
CA ILE A 176 2.02 -14.51 -1.35
C ILE A 176 3.00 -14.26 -0.18
N LEU A 177 2.79 -14.90 0.96
CA LEU A 177 3.68 -14.77 2.12
C LEU A 177 5.10 -15.27 1.80
N ALA A 178 5.24 -16.36 1.06
CA ALA A 178 6.55 -16.88 0.64
C ALA A 178 7.30 -15.88 -0.25
N VAL A 179 6.63 -15.31 -1.25
CA VAL A 179 7.25 -14.31 -2.15
C VAL A 179 7.62 -13.04 -1.40
N LEU A 180 6.74 -12.54 -0.52
CA LEU A 180 7.02 -11.35 0.29
C LEU A 180 8.17 -11.60 1.27
N ALA A 181 8.21 -12.77 1.91
CA ALA A 181 9.30 -13.16 2.81
C ALA A 181 10.64 -13.21 2.06
N LEU A 182 10.68 -13.77 0.85
CA LEU A 182 11.89 -13.80 0.02
C LEU A 182 12.42 -12.39 -0.28
N ILE A 183 11.54 -11.43 -0.61
CA ILE A 183 11.93 -10.04 -0.88
C ILE A 183 12.52 -9.40 0.39
N VAL A 184 11.88 -9.59 1.54
CA VAL A 184 12.36 -9.04 2.83
C VAL A 184 13.70 -9.66 3.24
N VAL A 185 13.84 -10.99 3.13
CA VAL A 185 15.09 -11.69 3.46
C VAL A 185 16.23 -11.17 2.60
N LYS A 186 16.04 -11.07 1.28
CA LYS A 186 17.07 -10.55 0.37
C LYS A 186 17.39 -9.08 0.59
N ALA A 187 16.42 -8.27 1.00
CA ALA A 187 16.66 -6.85 1.29
C ALA A 187 17.42 -6.62 2.61
N LEU A 188 17.31 -7.55 3.57
CA LEU A 188 17.97 -7.47 4.87
C LEU A 188 19.27 -8.27 4.94
N ALA A 189 19.42 -9.28 4.08
CA ALA A 189 20.65 -10.03 3.91
C ALA A 189 21.82 -9.08 3.65
N GLU A 190 22.91 -9.31 4.38
CA GLU A 190 24.14 -8.52 4.25
C GLU A 190 23.98 -7.01 4.51
N SER A 191 22.85 -6.57 5.09
CA SER A 191 22.54 -5.15 5.37
C SER A 191 22.36 -4.90 6.87
N PRO A 192 23.46 -4.58 7.61
CA PRO A 192 23.40 -4.24 9.03
C PRO A 192 22.47 -3.06 9.32
N TRP A 193 22.45 -2.08 8.41
CA TRP A 193 21.59 -0.91 8.51
C TRP A 193 20.11 -1.29 8.49
N GLY A 194 19.72 -2.18 7.56
CA GLY A 194 18.35 -2.67 7.43
C GLY A 194 17.93 -3.49 8.64
N VAL A 195 18.77 -4.45 9.06
CA VAL A 195 18.50 -5.32 10.21
C VAL A 195 18.31 -4.49 11.49
N PHE A 196 19.23 -3.58 11.80
CA PHE A 196 19.13 -2.74 12.99
C PHE A 196 17.85 -1.90 12.99
N THR A 197 17.54 -1.28 11.86
CA THR A 197 16.35 -0.41 11.73
C THR A 197 15.07 -1.23 11.93
N VAL A 198 14.94 -2.38 11.29
CA VAL A 198 13.76 -3.25 11.42
C VAL A 198 13.64 -3.80 12.84
N CYS A 199 14.72 -4.30 13.44
CA CYS A 199 14.72 -4.80 14.81
C CYS A 199 14.32 -3.71 15.82
N SER A 200 14.78 -2.48 15.62
CA SER A 200 14.42 -1.33 16.46
C SER A 200 12.94 -0.95 16.35
N THR A 201 12.27 -1.22 15.22
CA THR A 201 10.84 -0.91 15.08
C THR A 201 9.94 -1.75 15.98
N VAL A 202 10.37 -2.95 16.39
CA VAL A 202 9.61 -3.85 17.28
C VAL A 202 9.42 -3.25 18.69
N PRO A 203 10.47 -2.86 19.43
CA PRO A 203 10.30 -2.22 20.73
C PRO A 203 9.59 -0.87 20.63
N ILE A 204 9.83 -0.10 19.56
CA ILE A 204 9.11 1.16 19.35
C ILE A 204 7.61 0.89 19.18
N ALA A 205 7.22 -0.10 18.37
CA ALA A 205 5.83 -0.49 18.18
C ALA A 205 5.18 -0.99 19.49
N LEU A 206 5.88 -1.81 20.27
CA LEU A 206 5.41 -2.27 21.58
C LEU A 206 5.17 -1.09 22.52
N PHE A 207 6.11 -0.14 22.59
CA PHE A 207 5.97 1.07 23.39
C PHE A 207 4.76 1.89 22.93
N MET A 208 4.61 2.11 21.62
CA MET A 208 3.46 2.85 21.06
C MET A 208 2.13 2.16 21.36
N GLY A 209 2.05 0.83 21.23
CA GLY A 209 0.85 0.04 21.54
C GLY A 209 0.43 0.14 23.00
N ILE A 210 1.39 -0.03 23.92
CA ILE A 210 1.15 0.10 25.37
C ILE A 210 0.78 1.55 25.72
N TYR A 211 1.45 2.55 25.14
CA TYR A 211 1.17 3.95 25.41
C TYR A 211 -0.25 4.33 24.99
N MET A 212 -0.67 3.91 23.80
CA MET A 212 -2.01 4.19 23.26
C MET A 212 -3.12 3.52 24.05
N ARG A 213 -2.85 2.37 24.67
CA ARG A 213 -3.85 1.58 25.41
C ARG A 213 -3.93 1.96 26.89
N PHE A 214 -2.80 2.15 27.57
CA PHE A 214 -2.75 2.26 29.03
C PHE A 214 -2.28 3.62 29.55
N LEU A 215 -1.28 4.26 28.93
CA LEU A 215 -0.71 5.50 29.49
C LEU A 215 -1.58 6.71 29.17
N ARG A 216 -1.89 6.94 27.89
CA ARG A 216 -2.71 8.10 27.46
C ARG A 216 -3.65 7.74 26.30
N PRO A 217 -4.77 7.06 26.61
CA PRO A 217 -5.80 6.77 25.62
C PRO A 217 -6.28 8.05 24.91
N GLY A 218 -6.32 8.02 23.59
CA GLY A 218 -6.86 9.12 22.76
C GLY A 218 -5.84 10.18 22.31
N ARG A 219 -4.64 10.26 22.90
CA ARG A 219 -3.58 11.21 22.47
C ARG A 219 -2.68 10.63 21.39
N VAL A 220 -3.28 10.29 20.25
CA VAL A 220 -2.57 9.68 19.11
C VAL A 220 -1.40 10.56 18.64
N GLY A 221 -1.56 11.89 18.60
CA GLY A 221 -0.53 12.80 18.11
C GLY A 221 0.79 12.78 18.90
N GLU A 222 0.74 12.63 20.24
CA GLU A 222 1.95 12.53 21.07
C GLU A 222 2.75 11.28 20.69
N VAL A 223 2.06 10.14 20.55
CA VAL A 223 2.66 8.85 20.18
C VAL A 223 3.21 8.89 18.76
N SER A 224 2.51 9.54 17.84
CA SER A 224 2.99 9.72 16.46
C SER A 224 4.32 10.49 16.44
N VAL A 225 4.42 11.60 17.17
CA VAL A 225 5.66 12.40 17.21
C VAL A 225 6.79 11.60 17.83
N ILE A 226 6.56 10.95 18.96
CA ILE A 226 7.58 10.10 19.62
C ILE A 226 8.01 8.96 18.68
N GLY A 227 7.06 8.27 18.05
CA GLY A 227 7.34 7.20 17.12
C GLY A 227 8.17 7.64 15.91
N ILE A 228 7.86 8.81 15.33
CA ILE A 228 8.64 9.39 14.23
C ILE A 228 10.06 9.73 14.68
N VAL A 229 10.22 10.39 15.84
CA VAL A 229 11.54 10.75 16.37
C VAL A 229 12.38 9.50 16.63
N LEU A 230 11.80 8.47 17.26
CA LEU A 230 12.48 7.20 17.51
C LEU A 230 12.81 6.45 16.22
N LEU A 231 11.94 6.50 15.21
CA LEU A 231 12.20 5.90 13.91
C LEU A 231 13.36 6.61 13.19
N VAL A 232 13.35 7.94 13.14
CA VAL A 232 14.44 8.72 12.52
C VAL A 232 15.76 8.47 13.27
N ALA A 233 15.72 8.44 14.59
CA ALA A 233 16.88 8.07 15.42
C ALA A 233 17.37 6.66 15.08
N SER A 234 16.47 5.68 14.94
CA SER A 234 16.81 4.31 14.57
C SER A 234 17.48 4.23 13.20
N ILE A 235 16.98 4.97 12.20
CA ILE A 235 17.57 5.02 10.86
C ILE A 235 18.98 5.64 10.92
N TYR A 236 19.15 6.74 11.66
CA TYR A 236 20.43 7.42 11.83
C TYR A 236 21.45 6.52 12.55
N PHE A 237 21.09 5.98 13.71
CA PHE A 237 21.96 5.09 14.48
C PHE A 237 22.25 3.79 13.74
N GLY A 238 21.31 3.28 12.94
CA GLY A 238 21.57 2.14 12.08
C GLY A 238 22.67 2.41 11.07
N GLY A 239 22.75 3.63 10.52
CA GLY A 239 23.85 4.03 9.63
C GLY A 239 25.19 4.10 10.36
N VAL A 240 25.21 4.67 11.56
CA VAL A 240 26.40 4.73 12.41
C VAL A 240 26.91 3.32 12.75
N ILE A 241 26.00 2.43 13.16
CA ILE A 241 26.29 1.04 13.51
C ILE A 241 26.78 0.24 12.31
N ALA A 242 26.23 0.48 11.12
CA ALA A 242 26.67 -0.18 9.90
C ALA A 242 28.12 0.17 9.51
N HIS A 243 28.59 1.37 9.87
CA HIS A 243 29.97 1.80 9.65
C HIS A 243 30.93 1.44 10.80
N ASP A 244 30.41 0.93 11.92
CA ASP A 244 31.23 0.52 13.06
C ASP A 244 31.96 -0.82 12.77
N PRO A 245 33.29 -0.91 13.00
CA PRO A 245 34.07 -2.11 12.70
C PRO A 245 33.67 -3.37 13.48
N TYR A 246 33.02 -3.23 14.64
CA TYR A 246 32.59 -4.34 15.48
C TYR A 246 31.10 -4.64 15.29
N TRP A 247 30.26 -3.62 15.36
CA TRP A 247 28.80 -3.80 15.30
C TRP A 247 28.26 -4.03 13.88
N GLY A 248 28.93 -3.49 12.86
CA GLY A 248 28.58 -3.74 11.46
C GLY A 248 28.60 -5.24 11.14
N PRO A 249 29.76 -5.93 11.26
CA PRO A 249 29.86 -7.37 11.03
C PRO A 249 28.97 -8.22 11.94
N ALA A 250 28.76 -7.80 13.19
CA ALA A 250 27.91 -8.52 14.14
C ALA A 250 26.43 -8.53 13.74
N LEU A 251 25.97 -7.52 12.99
CA LEU A 251 24.60 -7.40 12.48
C LEU A 251 24.46 -7.79 11.00
N THR A 252 25.55 -8.21 10.36
CA THR A 252 25.55 -8.79 9.02
C THR A 252 25.11 -10.26 9.10
N PHE A 253 23.82 -10.51 8.99
CA PHE A 253 23.28 -11.88 8.99
C PHE A 253 23.16 -12.44 7.56
N LYS A 254 23.33 -13.75 7.45
CA LYS A 254 23.04 -14.51 6.22
C LYS A 254 21.53 -14.72 6.05
N ASP A 255 21.12 -14.92 4.81
CA ASP A 255 19.72 -15.15 4.40
C ASP A 255 19.04 -16.24 5.22
N THR A 256 19.75 -17.33 5.50
CA THR A 256 19.23 -18.47 6.27
C THR A 256 18.89 -18.08 7.71
N THR A 257 19.78 -17.33 8.37
CA THR A 257 19.53 -16.83 9.73
C THR A 257 18.35 -15.87 9.76
N ILE A 258 18.28 -14.92 8.82
CA ILE A 258 17.18 -13.95 8.72
C ILE A 258 15.85 -14.67 8.48
N THR A 259 15.85 -15.72 7.64
CA THR A 259 14.65 -16.52 7.35
C THR A 259 14.09 -17.17 8.63
N PHE A 260 14.92 -17.85 9.42
CA PHE A 260 14.47 -18.47 10.67
C PHE A 260 14.03 -17.44 11.71
N THR A 261 14.75 -16.32 11.84
CA THR A 261 14.36 -15.24 12.74
C THR A 261 13.02 -14.61 12.33
N LEU A 262 12.78 -14.43 11.02
CA LEU A 262 11.53 -13.89 10.51
C LEU A 262 10.35 -14.84 10.78
N ILE A 263 10.54 -16.15 10.61
CA ILE A 263 9.53 -17.16 10.94
C ILE A 263 9.21 -17.12 12.44
N GLY A 264 10.23 -17.09 13.29
CA GLY A 264 10.04 -16.99 14.75
C GLY A 264 9.31 -15.71 15.16
N TYR A 265 9.69 -14.57 14.57
CA TYR A 265 9.00 -13.30 14.78
C TYR A 265 7.55 -13.33 14.30
N ALA A 266 7.27 -13.91 13.13
CA ALA A 266 5.91 -14.03 12.60
C ALA A 266 5.03 -14.90 13.50
N PHE A 267 5.58 -16.00 14.03
CA PHE A 267 4.88 -16.86 14.98
C PHE A 267 4.54 -16.12 16.28
N ILE A 268 5.50 -15.43 16.90
CA ILE A 268 5.26 -14.63 18.11
C ILE A 268 4.24 -13.52 17.82
N SER A 269 4.37 -12.83 16.69
CA SER A 269 3.47 -11.73 16.31
C SER A 269 2.04 -12.20 16.07
N ALA A 270 1.84 -13.41 15.55
CA ALA A 270 0.52 -14.00 15.33
C ALA A 270 -0.20 -14.40 16.63
N LEU A 271 0.55 -14.64 17.71
CA LEU A 271 0.00 -14.95 19.03
C LEU A 271 -0.38 -13.70 19.83
N LEU A 272 0.22 -12.55 19.50
CA LEU A 272 0.00 -11.31 20.23
C LEU A 272 -1.21 -10.54 19.68
N PRO A 273 -1.93 -9.78 20.54
CA PRO A 273 -3.04 -8.96 20.09
C PRO A 273 -2.62 -7.94 19.02
N VAL A 274 -3.46 -7.75 18.01
CA VAL A 274 -3.18 -6.87 16.86
C VAL A 274 -2.87 -5.43 17.30
N TRP A 275 -3.54 -4.94 18.35
CA TRP A 275 -3.32 -3.59 18.88
C TRP A 275 -1.95 -3.38 19.55
N LEU A 276 -1.27 -4.46 19.95
CA LEU A 276 -0.02 -4.38 20.71
C LEU A 276 1.21 -4.19 19.80
N ILE A 277 1.30 -4.95 18.71
CA ILE A 277 2.44 -4.90 17.77
C ILE A 277 2.00 -4.49 16.37
N LEU A 278 1.07 -5.22 15.76
CA LEU A 278 0.76 -5.06 14.33
C LEU A 278 0.28 -3.64 14.01
N ALA A 279 -0.77 -3.16 14.67
CA ALA A 279 -1.33 -1.84 14.38
C ALA A 279 -0.34 -0.68 14.64
N PRO A 280 0.37 -0.62 15.79
CA PRO A 280 1.37 0.43 16.03
C PRO A 280 2.57 0.36 15.07
N ARG A 281 3.05 -0.85 14.74
CA ARG A 281 4.15 -1.04 13.79
C ARG A 281 3.78 -0.57 12.40
N ASP A 282 2.60 -0.95 11.93
CA ASP A 282 2.11 -0.59 10.60
C ASP A 282 1.80 0.92 10.52
N TYR A 283 1.30 1.49 11.62
CA TYR A 283 1.14 2.94 11.75
C TYR A 283 2.49 3.68 11.66
N LEU A 284 3.54 3.18 12.32
CA LEU A 284 4.88 3.74 12.24
C LEU A 284 5.49 3.61 10.82
N ALA A 285 5.32 2.45 10.17
CA ALA A 285 5.76 2.24 8.80
C ALA A 285 5.05 3.16 7.79
N THR A 286 3.82 3.56 8.08
CA THR A 286 3.07 4.53 7.25
C THR A 286 3.78 5.88 7.17
N PHE A 287 4.31 6.39 8.28
CA PHE A 287 5.04 7.66 8.27
C PHE A 287 6.29 7.59 7.40
N LEU A 288 7.02 6.48 7.47
CA LEU A 288 8.19 6.26 6.61
C LEU A 288 7.79 6.26 5.14
N LYS A 289 6.78 5.46 4.77
CA LYS A 289 6.33 5.30 3.38
C LYS A 289 5.79 6.61 2.80
N ILE A 290 4.90 7.28 3.52
CA ILE A 290 4.35 8.58 3.09
C ILE A 290 5.46 9.63 3.04
N GLY A 291 6.34 9.67 4.04
CA GLY A 291 7.47 10.60 4.07
C GLY A 291 8.39 10.44 2.87
N VAL A 292 8.74 9.20 2.51
CA VAL A 292 9.54 8.90 1.31
C VAL A 292 8.81 9.30 0.03
N ILE A 293 7.53 8.96 -0.11
CA ILE A 293 6.73 9.34 -1.30
C ILE A 293 6.67 10.85 -1.48
N VAL A 294 6.39 11.60 -0.39
CA VAL A 294 6.34 13.07 -0.42
C VAL A 294 7.73 13.65 -0.71
N GLY A 295 8.79 13.11 -0.09
CA GLY A 295 10.16 13.53 -0.34
C GLY A 295 10.58 13.32 -1.79
N LEU A 296 10.24 12.17 -2.39
CA LEU A 296 10.47 11.89 -3.81
C LEU A 296 9.66 12.82 -4.71
N ALA A 297 8.38 13.09 -4.38
CA ALA A 297 7.55 14.01 -5.15
C ALA A 297 8.12 15.44 -5.13
N VAL A 298 8.54 15.94 -3.97
CA VAL A 298 9.19 17.25 -3.84
C VAL A 298 10.51 17.28 -4.62
N GLY A 299 11.31 16.20 -4.54
CA GLY A 299 12.54 16.06 -5.33
C GLY A 299 12.30 16.14 -6.84
N ILE A 300 11.25 15.48 -7.34
CA ILE A 300 10.85 15.53 -8.76
C ILE A 300 10.43 16.95 -9.17
N VAL A 301 9.69 17.66 -8.31
CA VAL A 301 9.25 19.05 -8.59
C VAL A 301 10.45 20.00 -8.66
N ILE A 302 11.44 19.84 -7.80
CA ILE A 302 12.63 20.71 -7.76
C ILE A 302 13.59 20.39 -8.91
N LEU A 303 13.88 19.11 -9.14
CA LEU A 303 14.90 18.68 -10.11
C LEU A 303 14.37 18.61 -11.54
N ASN A 304 13.05 18.45 -11.72
CA ASN A 304 12.37 18.28 -13.00
C ASN A 304 13.12 17.34 -13.97
N PRO A 305 13.42 16.09 -13.57
CA PRO A 305 14.27 15.21 -14.37
C PRO A 305 13.58 14.78 -15.66
N GLU A 306 14.32 14.85 -16.76
CA GLU A 306 13.87 14.30 -18.05
C GLU A 306 13.75 12.77 -17.97
N LEU A 307 12.63 12.25 -18.45
CA LEU A 307 12.40 10.81 -18.52
C LEU A 307 13.20 10.23 -19.69
N LYS A 308 14.36 9.64 -19.38
CA LYS A 308 15.25 9.01 -20.38
C LYS A 308 14.69 7.71 -20.96
N MET A 309 13.65 7.16 -20.34
CA MET A 309 13.08 5.87 -20.71
C MET A 309 12.10 6.03 -21.88
N PRO A 310 12.18 5.19 -22.93
CA PRO A 310 11.22 5.24 -24.03
C PRO A 310 9.82 4.83 -23.56
N ALA A 311 8.79 5.34 -24.24
CA ALA A 311 7.39 5.05 -23.95
C ALA A 311 7.08 3.55 -24.05
N MET A 312 7.62 2.91 -25.08
CA MET A 312 7.57 1.48 -25.35
C MET A 312 8.98 1.02 -25.68
N THR A 313 9.42 -0.10 -25.11
CA THR A 313 10.70 -0.71 -25.45
C THR A 313 10.50 -1.82 -26.50
N GLN A 314 11.59 -2.34 -27.05
CA GLN A 314 11.56 -3.53 -27.93
C GLN A 314 11.01 -4.79 -27.24
N TYR A 315 10.95 -4.82 -25.90
CA TYR A 315 10.56 -5.98 -25.10
C TYR A 315 9.05 -6.10 -24.85
N VAL A 316 8.25 -5.25 -25.50
CA VAL A 316 6.77 -5.31 -25.44
C VAL A 316 6.24 -6.61 -26.05
N ASP A 317 7.01 -7.22 -26.96
CA ASP A 317 6.76 -8.52 -27.56
C ASP A 317 6.87 -9.71 -26.58
N GLY A 318 7.31 -9.45 -25.34
CA GLY A 318 7.45 -10.45 -24.29
C GLY A 318 8.80 -11.17 -24.27
N THR A 319 9.79 -10.68 -25.02
CA THR A 319 11.17 -11.21 -25.01
C THR A 319 12.07 -10.56 -23.94
N GLY A 320 11.46 -9.93 -22.94
CA GLY A 320 12.15 -9.15 -21.90
C GLY A 320 13.21 -9.93 -21.11
N PRO A 321 14.31 -9.25 -20.68
CA PRO A 321 15.41 -9.89 -19.99
C PRO A 321 15.10 -10.26 -18.54
N LEU A 322 14.20 -9.53 -17.87
CA LEU A 322 13.77 -9.88 -16.51
C LEU A 322 12.70 -10.98 -16.52
N TRP A 323 11.80 -10.95 -17.49
CA TRP A 323 10.70 -11.91 -17.60
C TRP A 323 10.22 -12.09 -19.03
N LYS A 324 9.93 -13.35 -19.40
CA LYS A 324 9.42 -13.74 -20.71
C LYS A 324 7.90 -13.94 -20.63
N GLY A 325 7.12 -13.21 -21.43
CA GLY A 325 5.66 -13.33 -21.43
C GLY A 325 4.93 -12.10 -21.98
N ALA A 326 3.65 -12.26 -22.31
CA ALA A 326 2.83 -11.21 -22.90
C ALA A 326 2.55 -10.05 -21.92
N LEU A 327 2.31 -8.85 -22.48
CA LEU A 327 2.00 -7.60 -21.76
C LEU A 327 0.82 -7.76 -20.78
N PHE A 328 -0.22 -8.46 -21.20
CA PHE A 328 -1.33 -8.92 -20.36
C PHE A 328 -1.19 -10.43 -20.14
N PRO A 329 -1.36 -10.96 -18.91
CA PRO A 329 -1.81 -10.29 -17.68
C PRO A 329 -0.69 -9.66 -16.84
N PHE A 330 0.55 -9.56 -17.35
CA PHE A 330 1.70 -9.12 -16.55
C PHE A 330 1.54 -7.73 -15.94
N LEU A 331 0.93 -6.79 -16.69
CA LEU A 331 0.58 -5.47 -16.15
C LEU A 331 -0.30 -5.56 -14.89
N PHE A 332 -1.08 -6.63 -14.67
CA PHE A 332 -1.92 -6.77 -13.47
C PHE A 332 -1.12 -6.97 -12.18
N ILE A 333 0.19 -7.23 -12.29
CA ILE A 333 1.11 -7.33 -11.14
C ILE A 333 1.50 -5.93 -10.62
N THR A 334 1.35 -4.88 -11.43
CA THR A 334 1.65 -3.49 -11.05
C THR A 334 0.44 -2.80 -10.46
#